data_AF-A0A3N6JBS0-F1
#
_entry.id   AF-A0A3N6JBS0-F1
#
_cell.length_a   1.000
_cell.length_b   1.000
_cell.length_c   1.000
_cell.angle_alpha   90.00
_cell.angle_beta   90.00
_cell.angle_gamma   90.00
#
_symmetry.space_group_name_H-M   'P 1'
#
loop_
_entity.id
_entity.type
_entity.pdbx_description
1 polymer ?
#
loop_
_entity_poly.entity_id
_entity_poly.type
_entity_poly.pdbx_seq_one_letter_code
_entity_poly.pdbx_strand_id
1 'polypeptide(L)' 'MTHPTDTAPATVSRAAAPEQIHVIGGGLRALETRALAEATAGRLRPAVQRFPLAEAATAHRALETRGTMGKVVLEP' A
#
# COMPACT_ATOMS: atom_id res chain seq x y z
N MET A 1 -28.75 -21.02 -16.47
CA MET A 1 -28.93 -20.68 -15.04
C MET A 1 -27.67 -21.18 -14.36
N THR A 2 -26.66 -20.38 -13.99
CA THR A 2 -26.66 -19.14 -13.20
C THR A 2 -25.32 -18.39 -13.42
N HIS A 3 -25.31 -17.06 -13.55
CA HIS A 3 -24.11 -16.17 -13.49
C HIS A 3 -23.64 -16.00 -12.02
N PRO A 4 -22.54 -15.27 -11.64
CA PRO A 4 -21.58 -14.46 -12.41
C PRO A 4 -20.08 -14.66 -12.02
N THR A 5 -19.15 -14.20 -12.84
CA THR A 5 -17.83 -13.77 -12.33
C THR A 5 -17.62 -12.34 -12.80
N ASP A 6 -18.09 -11.41 -11.99
CA ASP A 6 -17.73 -10.00 -12.08
C ASP A 6 -16.27 -9.87 -11.63
N THR A 7 -15.36 -9.84 -12.60
CA THR A 7 -13.95 -9.52 -12.37
C THR A 7 -13.89 -8.02 -12.07
N ALA A 8 -14.02 -7.68 -10.78
CA ALA A 8 -13.73 -6.35 -10.28
C ALA A 8 -12.33 -5.92 -10.80
N PRO A 9 -12.15 -4.69 -11.30
CA PRO A 9 -10.86 -4.25 -11.79
C PRO A 9 -9.85 -4.31 -10.64
N ALA A 10 -8.84 -5.17 -10.77
CA ALA A 10 -7.70 -5.19 -9.88
C ALA A 10 -7.09 -3.78 -9.86
N THR A 11 -7.33 -3.05 -8.76
CA THR A 11 -6.84 -1.68 -8.61
C THR A 11 -5.34 -1.77 -8.37
N VAL A 12 -4.56 -1.66 -9.44
CA VAL A 12 -3.11 -1.60 -9.36
C VAL A 12 -2.73 -0.20 -8.87
N SER A 13 -2.48 -0.08 -7.57
CA SER A 13 -1.97 1.15 -6.96
C SER A 13 -0.50 1.32 -7.33
N ARG A 14 -0.20 2.19 -8.30
CA ARG A 14 1.17 2.54 -8.69
C ARG A 14 1.76 3.56 -7.72
N ALA A 15 2.94 3.28 -7.17
CA ALA A 15 3.72 4.30 -6.46
C ALA A 15 4.17 5.38 -7.44
N ALA A 16 3.90 6.65 -7.14
CA ALA A 16 4.41 7.78 -7.91
C ALA A 16 5.84 8.11 -7.47
N ALA A 17 6.73 8.34 -8.43
CA ALA A 17 8.07 8.83 -8.14
C ALA A 17 7.99 10.28 -7.60
N PRO A 18 8.98 10.74 -6.80
CA PRO A 18 8.93 12.02 -6.08
C PRO A 18 8.60 13.24 -6.96
N GLU A 19 9.11 13.26 -8.19
CA GLU A 19 8.87 14.30 -9.19
C GLU A 19 7.44 14.31 -9.73
N GLN A 20 6.78 13.15 -9.76
CA GLN A 20 5.40 13.00 -10.24
C GLN A 20 4.36 13.39 -9.18
N ILE A 21 4.72 13.31 -7.89
CA ILE A 21 3.84 13.66 -6.76
C ILE A 21 3.38 15.13 -6.84
N HIS A 22 4.21 16.02 -7.37
CA HIS A 22 3.87 17.43 -7.52
C HIS A 22 2.78 17.66 -8.58
N VAL A 23 2.77 16.83 -9.62
CA VAL A 23 1.91 17.01 -10.80
C VAL A 23 0.59 16.24 -10.66
N ILE A 24 0.59 15.06 -10.03
CA ILE A 24 -0.53 14.11 -10.08
C ILE A 24 -1.62 14.37 -9.02
N GLY A 25 -1.38 15.21 -8.02
CA GLY A 25 -2.35 15.35 -6.92
C GLY A 25 -2.28 16.61 -6.07
N GLY A 26 -1.77 17.73 -6.60
CA GLY A 26 -1.64 18.98 -5.83
C GLY A 26 -0.50 18.94 -4.80
N GLY A 27 0.49 18.06 -5.02
CA GLY A 27 1.63 17.87 -4.12
C GLY A 27 1.41 16.81 -3.04
N LEU A 28 2.49 16.53 -2.30
CA LEU A 28 2.56 15.42 -1.34
C LEU A 28 1.51 15.51 -0.23
N ARG A 29 1.23 16.72 0.27
CA ARG A 29 0.28 16.95 1.37
C ARG A 29 -1.17 16.68 0.99
N ALA A 30 -1.57 17.05 -0.22
CA ALA A 30 -2.92 16.79 -0.71
C ALA A 30 -3.14 15.29 -0.94
N LEU A 31 -2.14 14.60 -1.49
CA LEU A 31 -2.16 13.14 -1.65
C LEU A 31 -2.18 12.40 -0.31
N GLU A 32 -1.41 12.85 0.69
CA GLU A 32 -1.43 12.31 2.05
C GLU A 32 -2.81 12.45 2.69
N THR A 33 -3.39 13.66 2.65
CA THR A 33 -4.71 13.95 3.22
C THR A 33 -5.79 13.07 2.60
N ARG A 34 -5.77 12.92 1.26
CA ARG A 34 -6.68 12.04 0.55
C ARG A 34 -6.49 10.58 0.93
N ALA A 35 -5.25 10.09 0.96
CA ALA A 35 -4.96 8.71 1.32
C ALA A 35 -5.46 8.36 2.73
N LEU A 36 -5.30 9.26 3.70
CA LEU A 36 -5.81 9.10 5.07
C LEU A 36 -7.34 9.15 5.14
N ALA A 37 -7.99 10.02 4.36
CA ALA A 37 -9.44 10.09 4.27
C ALA A 37 -10.02 8.79 3.67
N GLU A 38 -9.41 8.27 2.60
CA GLU A 38 -9.80 7.00 1.97
C GLU A 38 -9.55 5.79 2.88
N ALA A 39 -8.48 5.82 3.69
CA ALA A 39 -8.19 4.79 4.68
C ALA A 39 -9.22 4.79 5.81
N THR A 40 -9.59 5.98 6.30
CA THR A 40 -10.66 6.14 7.30
C THR A 40 -12.01 5.67 6.74
N ALA A 41 -12.31 5.99 5.48
CA ALA A 41 -13.51 5.55 4.79
C ALA A 41 -13.51 4.04 4.44
N GLY A 42 -12.43 3.32 4.73
CA GLY A 42 -12.29 1.88 4.46
C GLY A 42 -12.10 1.51 2.99
N ARG A 43 -12.05 2.49 2.08
CA ARG A 43 -11.86 2.28 0.64
C ARG A 43 -10.41 1.98 0.29
N LEU A 44 -9.47 2.45 1.11
CA LEU A 44 -8.05 2.12 1.01
C LEU A 44 -7.62 1.27 2.22
N ARG A 45 -7.45 -0.04 2.01
CA ARG A 45 -6.94 -0.98 3.02
C ARG A 45 -5.58 -1.53 2.57
N PRO A 46 -4.46 -0.94 3.03
CA PRO A 46 -3.14 -1.51 2.75
C PRO A 46 -3.06 -2.93 3.31
N ALA A 47 -2.61 -3.89 2.52
CA ALA A 47 -2.17 -5.17 3.05
C ALA A 47 -0.92 -4.91 3.91
N VAL A 48 -0.97 -5.24 5.20
CA VAL A 48 0.11 -4.98 6.15
C VAL A 48 0.71 -6.31 6.60
N GLN A 49 2.03 -6.42 6.50
CA GLN A 49 2.79 -7.53 7.07
C GLN A 49 3.64 -7.01 8.23
N ARG A 50 3.48 -7.64 9.38
CA ARG A 50 4.11 -7.20 10.63
C ARG A 50 5.34 -8.03 10.92
N PHE A 51 6.39 -7.38 11.40
CA PHE A 51 7.59 -8.02 11.93
C PHE A 51 7.93 -7.37 13.26
N PRO A 52 8.41 -8.13 14.26
CA PRO A 52 9.00 -7.55 15.47
C PRO A 52 10.17 -6.63 15.08
N LEU A 53 10.35 -5.52 15.80
CA LEU A 53 11.46 -4.60 15.59
C LEU A 53 12.82 -5.32 15.74
N ALA A 54 12.88 -6.27 16.67
CA ALA A 54 14.03 -7.15 16.86
C ALA A 54 14.40 -7.96 15.59
N GLU A 55 13.46 -8.18 14.68
CA GLU A 55 13.63 -8.95 13.44
C GLU A 55 13.69 -8.06 12.19
N ALA A 56 14.03 -6.78 12.32
CA ALA A 56 14.12 -5.84 11.20
C ALA A 56 15.04 -6.33 10.06
N ALA A 57 16.12 -7.05 10.38
CA ALA A 57 17.00 -7.67 9.38
C ALA A 57 16.30 -8.78 8.57
N THR A 58 15.44 -9.56 9.21
CA THR A 58 14.61 -10.58 8.55
C THR A 58 13.54 -9.93 7.67
N ALA A 59 12.91 -8.86 8.15
CA ALA A 59 11.98 -8.05 7.36
C ALA A 59 12.64 -7.47 6.11
N HIS A 60 13.90 -7.01 6.23
CA HIS A 60 14.68 -6.50 5.10
C HIS A 60 14.96 -7.58 4.06
N ARG A 61 15.43 -8.76 4.47
CA ARG A 61 15.65 -9.89 3.55
C ARG A 61 14.37 -10.38 2.88
N ALA A 62 13.25 -10.33 3.60
CA ALA A 62 11.95 -10.69 3.04
C ALA A 62 11.48 -9.67 1.96
N LEU A 63 11.81 -8.38 2.12
CA LEU A 63 11.56 -7.35 1.10
C LEU A 63 12.44 -7.55 -0.14
N GLU A 64 13.74 -7.81 0.04
CA GLU A 64 14.70 -8.03 -1.06
C GLU A 64 14.32 -9.23 -1.93
N THR A 65 13.83 -10.30 -1.30
CA THR A 65 13.43 -11.54 -1.99
C THR A 65 12.03 -11.46 -2.62
N ARG A 66 11.35 -10.30 -2.53
CA ARG A 66 9.92 -10.14 -2.88
C ARG A 66 9.01 -11.16 -2.17
N GLY A 67 9.43 -11.66 -1.00
CA GLY A 67 8.65 -12.55 -0.16
C GLY A 67 7.54 -11.86 0.63
N THR A 68 7.55 -10.52 0.67
CA THR A 68 6.51 -9.71 1.29
C THR A 68 5.61 -9.07 0.24
N MET A 69 4.30 -9.08 0.48
CA MET A 69 3.32 -8.35 -0.31
C MET A 69 2.68 -7.26 0.56
N GLY A 70 2.63 -6.04 0.03
CA GLY A 70 2.05 -4.89 0.73
C GLY A 70 3.07 -4.14 1.60
N LYS A 71 2.59 -3.48 2.65
CA LYS A 71 3.38 -2.62 3.52
C LYS A 71 3.95 -3.41 4.70
N VAL A 72 5.26 -3.42 4.83
CA VAL A 72 5.93 -3.98 6.01
C VAL A 72 5.91 -2.96 7.15
N VAL A 73 5.46 -3.38 8.32
CA VAL A 73 5.40 -2.56 9.55
C VAL A 73 6.19 -3.26 10.64
N LEU A 74 6.99 -2.49 11.39
CA LEU A 74 7.75 -2.97 12.53
C LEU A 74 6.98 -2.66 13.81
N GLU A 75 6.75 -3.68 14.64
CA GLU A 75 6.11 -3.55 15.95
C GLU A 75 7.18 -3.64 17.06
N PRO A 76 7.15 -2.75 18.07
CA PRO A 76 8.17 -2.66 19.11
C PRO A 76 8.17 -3.87 20.05
#